data_AF-A0A7C5GIN2-F1
#
_entry.id   AF-A0A7C5GIN2-F1
#
_cell.length_a   1.000
_cell.length_b   1.000
_cell.length_c   1.000
_cell.angle_alpha   90.00
_cell.angle_beta   90.00
_cell.angle_gamma   90.00
#
_symmetry.space_group_name_H-M   'P 1'
#
loop_
_entity.id
_entity.type
_entity.pdbx_description
1 polymer ?
#
loop_
_entity_poly.entity_id
_entity_poly.type
_entity_poly.pdbx_seq_one_letter_code
_entity_poly.pdbx_strand_id
1 'polypeptide(L)'
;PNLAVADPETRLPYVAAQGVPFLQGTTFAGIVNRTKFYNGDYQKKYGDLVFKTRDNIREAIQLCAVACSQGRELKDWELESILAYFWELEWKMGDLDLSDSDYEMIAKAMQGGTKEKAEAARLIHTKYLDYSPATFIAPPENRREGNKLEGNVENGKLIYDLSCLHCHADERYSFFELDHSQYSFEFMDKHFPKYDRYSAYQVIRWGTSPATGKKAYMPNYTLEKMSRQQIEDLRAYIHAEAM
;
A
#
# COMPACT_ATOMS: atom_id res chain seq x y z
N PRO A 1 8.94 -8.56 -7.11
CA PRO A 1 8.45 -9.00 -5.78
C PRO A 1 7.66 -10.30 -5.88
N ASN A 2 7.68 -11.12 -4.82
CA ASN A 2 6.88 -12.34 -4.75
C ASN A 2 5.41 -11.98 -4.46
N LEU A 3 4.47 -12.36 -5.33
CA LEU A 3 3.05 -12.02 -5.20
C LEU A 3 2.37 -12.70 -3.99
N ALA A 4 2.98 -13.78 -3.47
CA ALA A 4 2.51 -14.49 -2.28
C ALA A 4 2.99 -13.86 -0.96
N VAL A 5 3.81 -12.79 -1.01
CA VAL A 5 4.39 -12.16 0.19
C VAL A 5 4.20 -10.65 0.14
N ALA A 6 3.60 -10.10 1.20
CA ALA A 6 3.47 -8.66 1.39
C ALA A 6 4.70 -8.13 2.14
N ASP A 7 5.82 -7.99 1.42
CA ASP A 7 7.08 -7.52 1.98
C ASP A 7 7.37 -6.07 1.57
N PRO A 8 7.39 -5.11 2.52
CA PRO A 8 7.71 -3.72 2.22
C PRO A 8 9.15 -3.54 1.71
N GLU A 9 10.11 -4.37 2.13
CA GLU A 9 11.52 -4.22 1.77
C GLU A 9 11.79 -4.58 0.30
N THR A 10 11.14 -5.63 -0.22
CA THR A 10 11.25 -5.96 -1.64
C THR A 10 10.42 -5.04 -2.54
N ARG A 11 9.44 -4.35 -1.97
CA ARG A 11 8.55 -3.44 -2.70
C ARG A 11 9.27 -2.16 -3.13
N LEU A 12 10.04 -1.52 -2.25
CA LEU A 12 10.72 -0.26 -2.56
C LEU A 12 11.65 -0.33 -3.80
N PRO A 13 12.61 -1.28 -3.89
CA PRO A 13 13.48 -1.37 -5.07
C PRO A 13 12.70 -1.76 -6.32
N TYR A 14 11.63 -2.57 -6.18
CA TYR A 14 10.78 -2.90 -7.32
C TYR A 14 10.09 -1.66 -7.90
N VAL A 15 9.44 -0.84 -7.07
CA VAL A 15 8.75 0.35 -7.58
C VAL A 15 9.71 1.38 -8.14
N ALA A 16 10.91 1.50 -7.56
CA ALA A 16 11.99 2.34 -8.09
C ALA A 16 12.42 1.88 -9.49
N ALA A 17 12.64 0.58 -9.67
CA ALA A 17 13.02 0.01 -10.97
C ALA A 17 11.91 0.15 -12.03
N GLN A 18 10.64 0.15 -11.63
CA GLN A 18 9.50 0.30 -12.53
C GLN A 18 9.09 1.77 -12.76
N GLY A 19 9.71 2.72 -12.06
CA GLY A 19 9.34 4.14 -12.16
C GLY A 19 7.92 4.43 -11.67
N VAL A 20 7.42 3.67 -10.69
CA VAL A 20 6.06 3.85 -10.14
C VAL A 20 6.10 4.34 -8.69
N PRO A 21 5.04 5.03 -8.20
CA PRO A 21 5.01 5.57 -6.84
C PRO A 21 5.01 4.51 -5.73
N PHE A 22 5.66 4.83 -4.61
CA PHE A 22 5.65 4.02 -3.38
C PHE A 22 4.57 4.52 -2.42
N LEU A 23 3.30 4.14 -2.64
CA LEU A 23 2.15 4.70 -1.91
C LEU A 23 1.56 3.77 -0.84
N GLN A 24 0.64 4.29 -0.02
CA GLN A 24 -0.06 3.58 1.07
C GLN A 24 -1.08 2.56 0.55
N GLY A 25 -1.68 2.85 -0.61
CA GLY A 25 -2.74 2.03 -1.18
C GLY A 25 -2.23 0.66 -1.64
N THR A 26 -3.10 -0.34 -1.54
CA THR A 26 -2.85 -1.62 -2.21
C THR A 26 -3.10 -1.48 -3.70
N THR A 27 -2.23 -2.05 -4.52
CA THR A 27 -2.40 -2.10 -5.98
C THR A 27 -3.72 -2.76 -6.38
N PHE A 28 -4.29 -2.31 -7.49
CA PHE A 28 -5.42 -2.98 -8.14
C PHE A 28 -5.00 -4.17 -9.01
N ALA A 29 -3.69 -4.37 -9.24
CA ALA A 29 -3.20 -5.58 -9.89
C ALA A 29 -3.64 -6.83 -9.13
N GLY A 30 -4.26 -7.76 -9.85
CA GLY A 30 -4.87 -9.00 -9.37
C GLY A 30 -6.01 -8.80 -8.37
N ILE A 31 -6.67 -7.64 -8.34
CA ILE A 31 -7.73 -7.40 -7.36
C ILE A 31 -8.92 -8.36 -7.51
N VAL A 32 -9.25 -8.78 -8.74
CA VAL A 32 -10.30 -9.79 -8.99
C VAL A 32 -9.90 -11.20 -8.57
N ASN A 33 -8.60 -11.48 -8.45
CA ASN A 33 -8.09 -12.76 -7.97
C ASN A 33 -8.14 -12.86 -6.43
N ARG A 34 -8.36 -11.74 -5.73
CA ARG A 34 -8.51 -11.70 -4.27
C ARG A 34 -9.91 -12.12 -3.87
N THR A 35 -9.99 -12.87 -2.78
CA THR A 35 -11.25 -13.30 -2.17
C THR A 35 -11.63 -12.43 -0.98
N LYS A 36 -10.66 -11.71 -0.38
CA LYS A 36 -10.92 -10.90 0.81
C LYS A 36 -10.46 -9.44 0.77
N PHE A 37 -11.29 -8.54 1.27
CA PHE A 37 -11.09 -7.08 1.22
C PHE A 37 -11.19 -6.42 2.61
N TYR A 38 -10.55 -5.26 2.77
CA TYR A 38 -10.52 -4.47 4.02
C TYR A 38 -10.14 -5.31 5.26
N ASN A 39 -9.08 -6.11 5.13
CA ASN A 39 -8.65 -7.07 6.13
C ASN A 39 -7.85 -6.44 7.27
N GLY A 40 -7.61 -7.24 8.31
CA GLY A 40 -6.75 -6.86 9.44
C GLY A 40 -7.23 -5.58 10.11
N ASP A 41 -6.31 -4.64 10.29
CA ASP A 41 -6.55 -3.42 11.05
C ASP A 41 -7.42 -2.38 10.34
N TYR A 42 -7.82 -2.60 9.09
CA TYR A 42 -8.84 -1.75 8.47
C TYR A 42 -10.16 -1.75 9.22
N GLN A 43 -10.48 -2.82 9.98
CA GLN A 43 -11.62 -2.80 10.91
C GLN A 43 -11.47 -1.72 12.00
N LYS A 44 -10.25 -1.46 12.49
CA LYS A 44 -10.01 -0.39 13.49
C LYS A 44 -10.33 1.00 12.92
N LYS A 45 -10.20 1.18 11.60
CA LYS A 45 -10.42 2.46 10.92
C LYS A 45 -11.85 2.66 10.45
N TYR A 46 -12.45 1.64 9.86
CA TYR A 46 -13.77 1.74 9.22
C TYR A 46 -14.90 1.10 10.05
N GLY A 47 -14.57 0.44 11.16
CA GLY A 47 -15.54 -0.21 12.03
C GLY A 47 -16.36 -1.24 11.27
N ASP A 48 -17.66 -1.27 11.54
CA ASP A 48 -18.59 -2.27 11.00
C ASP A 48 -18.77 -2.18 9.48
N LEU A 49 -18.37 -1.06 8.85
CA LEU A 49 -18.46 -0.89 7.40
C LEU A 49 -17.67 -1.95 6.64
N VAL A 50 -16.60 -2.51 7.24
CA VAL A 50 -15.79 -3.52 6.55
C VAL A 50 -16.50 -4.85 6.40
N PHE A 51 -17.48 -5.19 7.24
CA PHE A 51 -18.03 -6.55 7.29
C PHE A 51 -18.70 -6.97 5.98
N LYS A 52 -19.46 -6.07 5.34
CA LYS A 52 -20.07 -6.34 4.03
C LYS A 52 -19.04 -6.50 2.92
N THR A 53 -17.88 -5.86 3.07
CA THR A 53 -16.82 -5.87 2.06
C THR A 53 -15.94 -7.11 2.09
N ARG A 54 -15.90 -7.83 3.23
CA ARG A 54 -14.89 -8.86 3.49
C ARG A 54 -14.81 -9.89 2.39
N ASP A 55 -15.94 -10.36 1.88
CA ASP A 55 -16.01 -11.39 0.84
C ASP A 55 -16.77 -10.89 -0.40
N ASN A 56 -16.84 -9.56 -0.59
CA ASN A 56 -17.60 -8.95 -1.68
C ASN A 56 -16.86 -7.74 -2.27
N ILE A 57 -16.26 -7.95 -3.45
CA ILE A 57 -15.52 -6.91 -4.18
C ILE A 57 -16.38 -5.70 -4.53
N ARG A 58 -17.69 -5.88 -4.78
CA ARG A 58 -18.60 -4.78 -5.12
C ARG A 58 -18.80 -3.86 -3.93
N GLU A 59 -19.05 -4.44 -2.76
CA GLU A 59 -19.14 -3.71 -1.49
C GLU A 59 -17.80 -3.05 -1.13
N ALA A 60 -16.66 -3.71 -1.44
CA ALA A 60 -15.34 -3.14 -1.24
C ALA A 60 -15.10 -1.90 -2.13
N ILE A 61 -15.47 -1.96 -3.42
CA ILE A 61 -15.45 -0.81 -4.32
C ILE A 61 -16.33 0.32 -3.76
N GLN A 62 -17.52 -0.03 -3.26
CA GLN A 62 -18.46 0.95 -2.73
C GLN A 62 -17.94 1.67 -1.48
N LEU A 63 -17.32 0.92 -0.55
CA LEU A 63 -16.67 1.50 0.63
C LEU A 63 -15.51 2.41 0.22
N CYS A 64 -14.73 2.03 -0.79
CA CYS A 64 -13.65 2.86 -1.31
C CYS A 64 -14.16 4.19 -1.88
N ALA A 65 -15.25 4.15 -2.66
CA ALA A 65 -15.84 5.34 -3.26
C ALA A 65 -16.37 6.32 -2.21
N VAL A 66 -17.05 5.82 -1.18
CA VAL A 66 -17.71 6.67 -0.17
C VAL A 66 -16.74 7.09 0.94
N ALA A 67 -16.01 6.14 1.54
CA ALA A 67 -15.21 6.42 2.73
C ALA A 67 -13.78 6.86 2.39
N CYS A 68 -13.10 6.14 1.49
CA CYS A 68 -11.70 6.48 1.15
C CYS A 68 -11.63 7.70 0.23
N SER A 69 -12.47 7.76 -0.79
CA SER A 69 -12.44 8.83 -1.79
C SER A 69 -13.29 10.04 -1.40
N GLN A 70 -14.09 9.92 -0.32
CA GLN A 70 -15.08 10.93 0.10
C GLN A 70 -16.03 11.38 -1.03
N GLY A 71 -16.35 10.41 -1.89
CA GLY A 71 -17.28 10.56 -2.99
C GLY A 71 -18.72 10.26 -2.56
N ARG A 72 -19.49 9.74 -3.51
CA ARG A 72 -20.87 9.29 -3.30
C ARG A 72 -20.97 7.79 -3.52
N GLU A 73 -22.13 7.26 -3.19
CA GLU A 73 -22.52 5.92 -3.62
C GLU A 73 -22.48 5.81 -5.15
N LEU A 74 -21.92 4.73 -5.67
CA LEU A 74 -21.82 4.49 -7.10
C LEU A 74 -23.13 3.91 -7.59
N LYS A 75 -23.51 4.24 -8.82
CA LYS A 75 -24.60 3.55 -9.50
C LYS A 75 -24.08 2.20 -9.99
N ASP A 76 -24.97 1.23 -10.15
CA ASP A 76 -24.62 -0.13 -10.58
C ASP A 76 -23.73 -0.14 -11.84
N TRP A 77 -24.06 0.65 -12.85
CA TRP A 77 -23.28 0.71 -14.09
C TRP A 77 -21.87 1.28 -13.88
N GLU A 78 -21.67 2.20 -12.92
CA GLU A 78 -20.35 2.75 -12.58
C GLU A 78 -19.51 1.70 -11.85
N LEU A 79 -20.15 0.95 -10.95
CA LEU A 79 -19.52 -0.15 -10.23
C LEU A 79 -19.09 -1.25 -11.19
N GLU A 80 -19.97 -1.69 -12.09
CA GLU A 80 -19.64 -2.72 -13.08
C GLU A 80 -18.58 -2.23 -14.09
N SER A 81 -18.53 -0.94 -14.40
CA SER A 81 -17.46 -0.36 -15.24
C SER A 81 -16.09 -0.45 -14.55
N ILE A 82 -16.02 -0.16 -13.24
CA ILE A 82 -14.80 -0.33 -12.45
C ILE A 82 -14.40 -1.81 -12.38
N LEU A 83 -15.37 -2.69 -12.14
CA LEU A 83 -15.11 -4.12 -12.08
C LEU A 83 -14.62 -4.68 -13.42
N ALA A 84 -15.17 -4.22 -14.54
CA ALA A 84 -14.70 -4.58 -15.88
C ALA A 84 -13.24 -4.17 -16.08
N TYR A 85 -12.86 -2.95 -15.68
CA TYR A 85 -11.46 -2.53 -15.70
C TYR A 85 -10.57 -3.39 -14.78
N PHE A 86 -11.05 -3.77 -13.60
CA PHE A 86 -10.30 -4.63 -12.70
C PHE A 86 -10.04 -6.03 -13.26
N TRP A 87 -10.90 -6.55 -14.14
CA TRP A 87 -10.64 -7.80 -14.86
C TRP A 87 -9.50 -7.70 -15.86
N GLU A 88 -9.24 -6.52 -16.43
CA GLU A 88 -8.05 -6.30 -17.28
C GLU A 88 -6.75 -6.37 -16.48
N LEU A 89 -6.83 -6.20 -15.15
CA LEU A 89 -5.71 -6.25 -14.22
C LEU A 89 -5.56 -7.61 -13.52
N GLU A 90 -6.29 -8.65 -13.95
CA GLU A 90 -6.17 -9.98 -13.34
C GLU A 90 -4.76 -10.57 -13.46
N TRP A 91 -4.38 -11.43 -12.51
CA TRP A 91 -3.18 -12.23 -12.64
C TRP A 91 -3.31 -13.22 -13.79
N LYS A 92 -2.31 -13.23 -14.66
CA LYS A 92 -2.11 -14.21 -15.72
C LYS A 92 -1.13 -15.27 -15.26
N MET A 93 -1.15 -16.44 -15.90
CA MET A 93 -0.21 -17.53 -15.60
C MET A 93 1.26 -17.08 -15.67
N GLY A 94 1.60 -16.19 -16.60
CA GLY A 94 2.95 -15.63 -16.74
C GLY A 94 3.37 -14.66 -15.63
N ASP A 95 2.43 -14.14 -14.84
CA ASP A 95 2.73 -13.27 -13.70
C ASP A 95 3.10 -14.08 -12.44
N LEU A 96 2.72 -15.36 -12.42
CA LEU A 96 2.90 -16.25 -11.29
C LEU A 96 4.26 -16.92 -11.35
N ASP A 97 4.90 -17.05 -10.19
CA ASP A 97 6.17 -17.76 -10.02
C ASP A 97 5.96 -19.29 -10.07
N LEU A 98 5.70 -19.79 -11.29
CA LEU A 98 5.43 -21.20 -11.60
C LEU A 98 6.69 -21.84 -12.20
N SER A 99 7.10 -22.96 -11.62
CA SER A 99 8.16 -23.80 -12.16
C SER A 99 7.67 -24.63 -13.37
N ASP A 100 8.60 -25.18 -14.16
CA ASP A 100 8.25 -26.11 -15.24
C ASP A 100 7.43 -27.31 -14.74
N SER A 101 7.77 -27.82 -13.54
CA SER A 101 6.99 -28.87 -12.89
C SER A 101 5.57 -28.43 -12.50
N ASP A 102 5.39 -27.18 -12.10
CA ASP A 102 4.06 -26.64 -11.81
C ASP A 102 3.22 -26.59 -13.10
N TYR A 103 3.81 -26.14 -14.21
CA TYR A 103 3.16 -26.11 -15.51
C TYR A 103 2.77 -27.51 -16.00
N GLU A 104 3.65 -28.50 -15.86
CA GLU A 104 3.32 -29.88 -16.20
C GLU A 104 2.17 -30.44 -15.35
N MET A 105 2.19 -30.18 -14.04
CA MET A 105 1.13 -30.60 -13.13
C MET A 105 -0.21 -29.99 -13.53
N ILE A 106 -0.23 -28.68 -13.80
CA ILE A 106 -1.42 -27.96 -14.23
C ILE A 106 -1.92 -28.48 -15.57
N ALA A 107 -1.04 -28.68 -16.55
CA ALA A 107 -1.41 -29.21 -17.87
C ALA A 107 -2.03 -30.62 -17.77
N LYS A 108 -1.45 -31.51 -16.95
CA LYS A 108 -2.01 -32.84 -16.67
C LYS A 108 -3.37 -32.74 -15.98
N ALA A 109 -3.50 -31.86 -15.00
CA ALA A 109 -4.76 -31.67 -14.27
C ALA A 109 -5.91 -31.16 -15.16
N MET A 110 -5.61 -30.37 -16.19
CA MET A 110 -6.62 -29.89 -17.14
C MET A 110 -7.27 -31.01 -17.97
N GLN A 111 -6.54 -32.11 -18.19
CA GLN A 111 -7.04 -33.32 -18.86
C GLN A 111 -7.74 -34.29 -17.88
N GLY A 112 -7.61 -34.04 -16.58
CA GLY A 112 -8.20 -34.84 -15.50
C GLY A 112 -9.65 -34.48 -15.15
N GLY A 113 -10.14 -35.10 -14.09
CA GLY A 113 -11.46 -34.85 -13.52
C GLY A 113 -11.49 -33.63 -12.60
N THR A 114 -12.62 -33.46 -11.91
CA THR A 114 -12.85 -32.33 -11.00
C THR A 114 -11.82 -32.26 -9.88
N LYS A 115 -11.34 -33.42 -9.39
CA LYS A 115 -10.39 -33.49 -8.27
C LYS A 115 -9.03 -32.92 -8.67
N GLU A 116 -8.53 -33.30 -9.84
CA GLU A 116 -7.24 -32.86 -10.39
C GLU A 116 -7.28 -31.36 -10.68
N LYS A 117 -8.38 -30.87 -11.29
CA LYS A 117 -8.58 -29.44 -11.53
C LYS A 117 -8.61 -28.62 -10.24
N ALA A 118 -9.24 -29.14 -9.19
CA ALA A 118 -9.25 -28.49 -7.88
C ALA A 118 -7.85 -28.46 -7.24
N GLU A 119 -7.01 -29.46 -7.50
CA GLU A 119 -5.62 -29.48 -7.04
C GLU A 119 -4.75 -28.45 -7.76
N ALA A 120 -4.88 -28.34 -9.08
CA ALA A 120 -4.23 -27.29 -9.86
C ALA A 120 -4.66 -25.89 -9.42
N ALA A 121 -5.96 -25.68 -9.17
CA ALA A 121 -6.46 -24.42 -8.65
C ALA A 121 -5.83 -24.08 -7.27
N ARG A 122 -5.75 -25.06 -6.35
CA ARG A 122 -5.07 -24.86 -5.06
C ARG A 122 -3.61 -24.48 -5.23
N LEU A 123 -2.88 -25.14 -6.14
CA LEU A 123 -1.49 -24.79 -6.42
C LEU A 123 -1.36 -23.34 -6.90
N ILE A 124 -2.16 -22.94 -7.89
CA ILE A 124 -2.18 -21.58 -8.44
C ILE A 124 -2.46 -20.56 -7.33
N HIS A 125 -3.43 -20.83 -6.46
CA HIS A 125 -3.76 -19.97 -5.32
C HIS A 125 -2.62 -19.78 -4.33
N THR A 126 -1.62 -20.67 -4.27
CA THR A 126 -0.45 -20.46 -3.39
C THR A 126 0.56 -19.45 -3.93
N LYS A 127 0.44 -19.08 -5.21
CA LYS A 127 1.39 -18.20 -5.90
C LYS A 127 1.09 -16.72 -5.74
N TYR A 128 -0.01 -16.36 -5.09
CA TYR A 128 -0.36 -14.98 -4.79
C TYR A 128 -1.20 -14.87 -3.51
N LEU A 129 -1.18 -13.70 -2.88
CA LEU A 129 -2.08 -13.43 -1.76
C LEU A 129 -3.51 -13.20 -2.24
N ASP A 130 -4.46 -13.96 -1.69
CA ASP A 130 -5.90 -13.79 -1.92
C ASP A 130 -6.51 -12.62 -1.13
N TYR A 131 -5.68 -11.91 -0.35
CA TYR A 131 -6.05 -10.71 0.38
C TYR A 131 -4.85 -9.77 0.59
N SER A 132 -5.10 -8.51 0.93
CA SER A 132 -4.03 -7.60 1.37
C SER A 132 -3.96 -7.56 2.89
N PRO A 133 -2.86 -8.02 3.54
CA PRO A 133 -2.66 -7.81 4.97
C PRO A 133 -2.51 -6.33 5.29
N ALA A 134 -2.89 -5.98 6.52
CA ALA A 134 -2.84 -4.62 7.03
C ALA A 134 -2.66 -4.64 8.54
N THR A 135 -1.46 -4.27 9.00
CA THR A 135 -1.13 -4.09 10.40
C THR A 135 -0.84 -2.62 10.67
N PHE A 136 -1.65 -2.00 11.52
CA PHE A 136 -1.45 -0.63 11.96
C PHE A 136 -0.59 -0.64 13.23
N ILE A 137 0.50 0.11 13.19
CA ILE A 137 1.41 0.25 14.32
C ILE A 137 1.48 1.70 14.76
N ALA A 138 1.73 1.93 16.04
CA ALA A 138 2.00 3.26 16.55
C ALA A 138 3.38 3.78 16.07
N PRO A 139 3.57 5.11 16.00
CA PRO A 139 4.89 5.73 15.95
C PRO A 139 5.80 5.25 17.09
N PRO A 140 7.12 5.43 17.00
CA PRO A 140 8.01 5.16 18.13
C PRO A 140 7.55 5.86 19.41
N GLU A 141 7.68 5.16 20.54
CA GLU A 141 7.35 5.73 21.85
C GLU A 141 8.18 6.99 22.12
N ASN A 142 9.51 6.87 21.93
CA ASN A 142 10.43 7.99 21.90
C ASN A 142 10.79 8.36 20.45
N ARG A 143 10.24 9.48 19.96
CA ARG A 143 10.45 9.96 18.58
C ARG A 143 11.82 10.59 18.36
N ARG A 144 12.56 10.93 19.42
CA ARG A 144 13.97 11.36 19.30
C ARG A 144 14.89 10.17 19.08
N GLU A 145 14.59 9.03 19.72
CA GLU A 145 15.34 7.78 19.52
C GLU A 145 14.92 7.05 18.24
N GLY A 146 13.67 7.21 17.81
CA GLY A 146 13.14 6.50 16.65
C GLY A 146 12.90 5.02 16.93
N ASN A 147 12.96 4.18 15.91
CA ASN A 147 12.80 2.73 16.04
C ASN A 147 14.08 2.00 16.50
N LYS A 148 15.16 2.70 16.83
CA LYS A 148 16.47 2.13 17.22
C LYS A 148 17.08 1.22 16.14
N LEU A 149 16.88 1.61 14.88
CA LEU A 149 17.48 0.98 13.71
C LEU A 149 18.40 2.01 13.05
N GLU A 150 19.48 1.53 12.44
CA GLU A 150 20.36 2.38 11.63
C GLU A 150 19.74 2.59 10.25
N GLY A 151 19.56 3.84 9.85
CA GLY A 151 18.91 4.20 8.60
C GLY A 151 19.86 4.20 7.40
N ASN A 152 19.35 3.78 6.24
CA ASN A 152 20.04 3.84 4.97
C ASN A 152 19.59 5.09 4.17
N VAL A 153 20.54 6.01 3.92
CA VAL A 153 20.29 7.29 3.22
C VAL A 153 19.79 7.08 1.79
N GLU A 154 20.34 6.12 1.04
CA GLU A 154 19.94 5.85 -0.35
C GLU A 154 18.50 5.33 -0.42
N ASN A 155 18.13 4.40 0.47
CA ASN A 155 16.74 3.95 0.58
C ASN A 155 15.83 5.11 1.02
N GLY A 156 16.29 5.94 1.96
CA GLY A 156 15.55 7.10 2.43
C GLY A 156 15.25 8.09 1.32
N LYS A 157 16.21 8.32 0.43
CA LYS A 157 16.04 9.13 -0.77
C LYS A 157 14.95 8.56 -1.68
N LEU A 158 15.00 7.26 -1.97
CA LEU A 158 13.97 6.60 -2.78
C LEU A 158 12.58 6.76 -2.17
N ILE A 159 12.46 6.65 -0.84
CA ILE A 159 11.18 6.86 -0.15
C ILE A 159 10.73 8.31 -0.28
N TYR A 160 11.61 9.27 -0.05
CA TYR A 160 11.28 10.69 -0.19
C TYR A 160 10.75 11.00 -1.60
N ASP A 161 11.49 10.57 -2.62
CA ASP A 161 11.17 10.85 -4.02
C ASP A 161 9.90 10.12 -4.49
N LEU A 162 9.76 8.82 -4.17
CA LEU A 162 8.69 7.97 -4.71
C LEU A 162 7.41 7.97 -3.86
N SER A 163 7.49 8.35 -2.58
CA SER A 163 6.33 8.44 -1.68
C SER A 163 5.96 9.88 -1.38
N CYS A 164 6.89 10.66 -0.80
CA CYS A 164 6.57 11.99 -0.28
C CYS A 164 6.31 12.96 -1.44
N LEU A 165 7.25 13.10 -2.36
CA LEU A 165 7.16 14.06 -3.46
C LEU A 165 6.05 13.72 -4.46
N HIS A 166 5.61 12.46 -4.55
CA HIS A 166 4.46 12.11 -5.40
C HIS A 166 3.21 12.95 -5.09
N CYS A 167 2.98 13.24 -3.81
CA CYS A 167 1.83 14.02 -3.35
C CYS A 167 2.19 15.47 -2.99
N HIS A 168 3.40 15.69 -2.48
CA HIS A 168 3.81 16.95 -1.88
C HIS A 168 4.60 17.87 -2.82
N ALA A 169 5.16 17.38 -3.93
CA ALA A 169 5.79 18.25 -4.91
C ALA A 169 4.73 19.06 -5.68
N ASP A 170 5.03 20.34 -5.92
CA ASP A 170 4.17 21.30 -6.65
C ASP A 170 2.71 21.32 -6.13
N GLU A 171 2.54 21.00 -4.85
CA GLU A 171 1.24 20.83 -4.18
C GLU A 171 0.24 19.93 -4.91
N ARG A 172 0.72 18.98 -5.71
CA ARG A 172 -0.09 18.21 -6.67
C ARG A 172 -1.33 17.56 -6.05
N TYR A 173 -1.17 16.93 -4.89
CA TYR A 173 -2.27 16.30 -4.15
C TYR A 173 -2.37 16.76 -2.70
N SER A 174 -1.42 17.60 -2.25
CA SER A 174 -1.32 18.10 -0.89
C SER A 174 -0.92 19.57 -0.87
N PHE A 175 -1.68 20.42 -0.19
CA PHE A 175 -1.31 21.83 0.11
C PHE A 175 -0.18 21.99 1.14
N PHE A 176 0.65 20.97 1.30
CA PHE A 176 1.87 21.05 2.11
C PHE A 176 2.99 20.69 1.16
N GLU A 177 3.64 21.72 0.64
CA GLU A 177 4.71 21.56 -0.35
C GLU A 177 5.96 20.96 0.29
N LEU A 178 6.56 20.01 -0.42
CA LEU A 178 7.89 19.48 -0.15
C LEU A 178 8.66 19.42 -1.46
N ASP A 179 9.95 19.71 -1.40
CA ASP A 179 10.86 19.70 -2.53
C ASP A 179 12.28 19.27 -2.09
N HIS A 180 13.28 19.39 -2.96
CA HIS A 180 14.68 19.14 -2.61
C HIS A 180 15.40 20.38 -2.07
N SER A 181 14.68 21.40 -1.57
CA SER A 181 15.31 22.56 -0.96
C SER A 181 15.76 22.26 0.47
N GLN A 182 16.82 22.95 0.89
CA GLN A 182 17.29 22.90 2.27
C GLN A 182 16.17 23.27 3.26
N TYR A 183 15.27 24.19 2.89
CA TYR A 183 14.16 24.61 3.74
C TYR A 183 13.17 23.47 4.03
N SER A 184 12.84 22.65 3.02
CA SER A 184 12.01 21.45 3.19
C SER A 184 12.67 20.44 4.13
N PHE A 185 13.95 20.18 3.95
CA PHE A 185 14.69 19.22 4.78
C PHE A 185 14.84 19.69 6.23
N GLU A 186 15.25 20.95 6.45
CA GLU A 186 15.33 21.54 7.79
C GLU A 186 13.98 21.53 8.52
N PHE A 187 12.90 21.85 7.80
CA PHE A 187 11.55 21.79 8.36
C PHE A 187 11.20 20.35 8.77
N MET A 188 11.41 19.39 7.88
CA MET A 188 11.09 17.99 8.13
C MET A 188 11.94 17.42 9.27
N ASP A 189 13.26 17.65 9.29
CA ASP A 189 14.16 17.18 10.36
C ASP A 189 13.75 17.75 11.73
N LYS A 190 13.46 19.06 11.78
CA LYS A 190 12.99 19.74 12.99
C LYS A 190 11.70 19.15 13.55
N HIS A 191 10.81 18.65 12.70
CA HIS A 191 9.49 18.14 13.08
C HIS A 191 9.44 16.61 13.21
N PHE A 192 10.35 15.89 12.57
CA PHE A 192 10.45 14.43 12.61
C PHE A 192 10.32 13.87 14.04
N PRO A 193 11.11 14.34 15.04
CA PRO A 193 11.10 13.76 16.38
C PRO A 193 10.01 14.34 17.31
N LYS A 194 9.10 15.18 16.81
CA LYS A 194 8.10 15.86 17.64
C LYS A 194 6.77 15.13 17.70
N TYR A 195 5.97 15.44 18.71
CA TYR A 195 4.56 15.08 18.74
C TYR A 195 3.75 16.24 18.16
N ASP A 196 3.68 16.34 16.84
CA ASP A 196 2.88 17.35 16.15
C ASP A 196 2.45 16.88 14.75
N ARG A 197 1.51 17.63 14.15
CA ARG A 197 0.92 17.33 12.83
C ARG A 197 1.91 17.28 11.66
N TYR A 198 3.16 17.70 11.84
CA TYR A 198 4.21 17.68 10.82
C TYR A 198 5.21 16.55 11.04
N SER A 199 5.12 15.81 12.15
CA SER A 199 5.98 14.67 12.40
C SER A 199 5.70 13.54 11.40
N ALA A 200 6.69 13.24 10.56
CA ALA A 200 6.66 12.10 9.64
C ALA A 200 6.34 10.78 10.38
N TYR A 201 6.94 10.55 11.55
CA TYR A 201 6.62 9.39 12.39
C TYR A 201 5.13 9.25 12.68
N GLN A 202 4.44 10.37 12.92
CA GLN A 202 3.00 10.37 13.20
C GLN A 202 2.18 10.20 11.93
N VAL A 203 2.36 11.08 10.95
CA VAL A 203 1.49 11.12 9.77
C VAL A 203 1.62 9.85 8.93
N ILE A 204 2.81 9.22 8.89
CA ILE A 204 3.00 7.94 8.20
C ILE A 204 2.20 6.83 8.90
N ARG A 205 2.13 6.80 10.24
CA ARG A 205 1.51 5.71 11.00
C ARG A 205 0.03 5.88 11.28
N TRP A 206 -0.41 7.11 11.47
CA TRP A 206 -1.80 7.42 11.79
C TRP A 206 -2.56 8.04 10.62
N GLY A 207 -1.85 8.49 9.59
CA GLY A 207 -2.45 9.27 8.52
C GLY A 207 -2.85 10.67 9.00
N THR A 208 -3.57 11.38 8.15
CA THR A 208 -4.25 12.63 8.49
C THR A 208 -5.75 12.46 8.31
N SER A 209 -6.51 13.38 8.91
CA SER A 209 -7.96 13.42 8.76
C SER A 209 -8.36 14.52 7.77
N PRO A 210 -9.44 14.32 7.00
CA PRO A 210 -10.06 15.39 6.23
C PRO A 210 -10.47 16.54 7.16
N ALA A 211 -10.37 17.77 6.68
CA ALA A 211 -10.80 18.96 7.41
C ALA A 211 -11.95 19.64 6.65
N THR A 212 -12.76 20.44 7.34
CA THR A 212 -13.80 21.25 6.70
C THR A 212 -13.19 22.11 5.60
N GLY A 213 -13.69 21.98 4.37
CA GLY A 213 -13.15 22.67 3.19
C GLY A 213 -11.93 22.01 2.53
N LYS A 214 -11.34 20.97 3.14
CA LYS A 214 -10.24 20.17 2.57
C LYS A 214 -10.51 18.68 2.74
N LYS A 215 -11.05 18.06 1.69
CA LYS A 215 -11.29 16.61 1.65
C LYS A 215 -10.00 15.79 1.54
N ALA A 216 -8.95 16.34 0.93
CA ALA A 216 -7.67 15.63 0.78
C ALA A 216 -7.07 15.28 2.15
N TYR A 217 -6.69 14.02 2.31
CA TYR A 217 -6.02 13.49 3.50
C TYR A 217 -4.96 12.48 3.06
N MET A 218 -3.98 12.24 3.93
CA MET A 218 -2.95 11.23 3.75
C MET A 218 -3.39 9.96 4.47
N PRO A 219 -3.62 8.82 3.78
CA PRO A 219 -3.82 7.55 4.44
C PRO A 219 -2.59 7.14 5.25
N ASN A 220 -2.78 6.26 6.24
CA ASN A 220 -1.67 5.68 6.98
C ASN A 220 -0.99 4.55 6.18
N TYR A 221 0.32 4.41 6.33
CA TYR A 221 1.09 3.26 5.90
C TYR A 221 0.97 2.13 6.93
N THR A 222 0.50 0.97 6.49
CA THR A 222 0.58 -0.27 7.27
C THR A 222 2.03 -0.77 7.32
N LEU A 223 2.31 -1.69 8.24
CA LEU A 223 3.64 -2.32 8.35
C LEU A 223 4.07 -2.99 7.04
N GLU A 224 3.11 -3.56 6.30
CA GLU A 224 3.31 -4.23 5.03
C GLU A 224 3.51 -3.27 3.85
N LYS A 225 3.24 -1.97 4.04
CA LYS A 225 3.42 -0.93 3.01
C LYS A 225 4.65 -0.05 3.25
N MET A 226 5.01 0.15 4.52
CA MET A 226 6.24 0.82 4.91
C MET A 226 6.73 0.27 6.25
N SER A 227 7.89 -0.36 6.25
CA SER A 227 8.44 -1.01 7.46
C SER A 227 8.91 0.00 8.50
N ARG A 228 9.35 -0.47 9.67
CA ARG A 228 10.05 0.39 10.64
C ARG A 228 11.41 0.85 10.10
N GLN A 229 12.13 -0.05 9.45
CA GLN A 229 13.43 0.23 8.83
C GLN A 229 13.30 1.36 7.79
N GLN A 230 12.33 1.28 6.90
CA GLN A 230 12.09 2.28 5.86
C GLN A 230 11.78 3.69 6.42
N ILE A 231 11.15 3.78 7.60
CA ILE A 231 10.99 5.10 8.24
C ILE A 231 12.31 5.63 8.78
N GLU A 232 13.18 4.77 9.33
CA GLU A 232 14.52 5.19 9.76
C GLU A 232 15.41 5.53 8.57
N ASP A 233 15.29 4.84 7.45
CA ASP A 233 15.94 5.18 6.18
C ASP A 233 15.51 6.59 5.74
N LEU A 234 14.21 6.88 5.70
CA LEU A 234 13.67 8.20 5.38
C LEU A 234 14.19 9.29 6.34
N ARG A 235 14.23 8.98 7.64
CA ARG A 235 14.76 9.89 8.66
C ARG A 235 16.23 10.20 8.40
N ALA A 236 17.04 9.18 8.11
CA ALA A 236 18.47 9.34 7.86
C ALA A 236 18.74 10.22 6.64
N TYR A 237 17.97 10.03 5.55
CA TYR A 237 18.07 10.89 4.37
C TYR A 237 17.70 12.35 4.67
N ILE A 238 16.55 12.58 5.30
CA ILE A 238 16.11 13.95 5.66
C ILE A 238 17.14 14.64 6.55
N HIS A 239 17.70 13.91 7.51
CA HIS A 239 18.72 14.44 8.41
C HIS A 239 20.01 14.81 7.68
N ALA A 240 20.46 13.94 6.76
CA ALA A 240 21.67 14.17 5.98
C ALA A 240 21.55 15.40 5.06
N GLU A 241 20.38 15.61 4.43
CA GLU A 241 20.13 16.75 3.54
C GLU A 241 19.84 18.06 4.29
N ALA A 242 19.51 18.00 5.59
CA ALA A 242 19.29 19.17 6.44
C ALA A 242 20.59 19.75 7.03
N MET A 243 21.70 19.02 6.97
CA MET A 243 23.02 19.43 7.47
C MET A 243 23.80 20.26 6.45
#